data_AF-A0A7S4A167-F1
#
_entry.id   AF-A0A7S4A167-F1
#
_cell.length_a   1.000
_cell.length_b   1.000
_cell.length_c   1.000
_cell.angle_alpha   90.00
_cell.angle_beta   90.00
_cell.angle_gamma   90.00
#
_symmetry.space_group_name_H-M   'P 1'
#
loop_
_entity.id
_entity.type
_entity.pdbx_description
1 polymer ?
#
loop_
_entity_poly.entity_id
_entity_poly.type
_entity_poly.pdbx_seq_one_letter_code
_entity_poly.pdbx_strand_id
1 'polypeptide(L)'
;VGAAPGAGIASCTMMGANLASEYYDGSFISHHHDVNDISSNSWGYDLCERHSYSASCPFSCPSGTSSCPCDVCDGDDWSSGDLSSSCEAAVVSYCSYYFNNDVTPCLELDHYFVQCGYGQLSTAAHDKLVEGTTAGRGGLGMVFVFAAGNSYDVGQDVNYEGYQNSRFTMSVGALGQDLKHASYSSTGAPVFISAPGGDSENYHGMLAAQPLSHGLTDNCGDAGMGTSYAAPLVSGVAALVLEANPNLTWRDVQGVLAATARTDHNDENDETGQWTTNQAGVKHSYKYGFGLVDAHAAVIAAQSWATLGAEITLVTATTSGAALLDFDGTEHWVESTATEFAGTGASDFIIESVSVYVTLEHPRRGDLRIELERNGVTSLLTDDKLALGTRYTHHKFTTLRHWGETADDGAFTLRVADRRAGSGDDDDLGSRRRLDDDDGVLVKWTLQLYGHDGDTSTAWTPQPTPRGGCDSVAV
;
A
#
# COMPACT_ATOMS: atom_id res chain seq x y z
N VAL A 1 18.91 17.77 -1.95
CA VAL A 1 19.14 16.49 -2.68
C VAL A 1 19.87 16.83 -3.96
N GLY A 2 21.03 16.22 -4.21
CA GLY A 2 21.72 16.35 -5.49
C GLY A 2 21.16 15.32 -6.47
N ALA A 3 20.91 15.72 -7.71
CA ALA A 3 20.57 14.80 -8.79
C ALA A 3 21.85 14.16 -9.36
N ALA A 4 21.80 12.86 -9.61
CA ALA A 4 22.81 12.16 -10.39
C ALA A 4 22.80 12.66 -11.85
N PRO A 5 23.95 12.71 -12.55
CA PRO A 5 23.99 13.06 -13.98
C PRO A 5 23.01 12.24 -14.81
N GLY A 6 22.03 12.90 -15.44
CA GLY A 6 21.06 12.26 -16.33
C GLY A 6 19.76 11.78 -15.68
N ALA A 7 19.63 11.86 -14.35
CA ALA A 7 18.36 11.62 -13.65
C ALA A 7 17.71 12.96 -13.25
N GLY A 8 16.47 13.19 -13.69
CA GLY A 8 15.65 14.32 -13.26
C GLY A 8 14.98 14.04 -11.92
N ILE A 9 15.10 14.95 -10.95
CA ILE A 9 14.36 14.88 -9.69
C ILE A 9 13.37 16.04 -9.64
N ALA A 10 12.08 15.72 -9.56
CA ALA A 10 11.09 16.66 -9.04
C ALA A 10 11.08 16.56 -7.52
N SER A 11 11.43 17.68 -6.87
CA SER A 11 11.04 17.93 -5.49
C SER A 11 9.83 18.85 -5.54
N CYS A 12 8.64 18.31 -5.39
CA CYS A 12 7.45 19.12 -5.22
C CYS A 12 7.29 19.40 -3.73
N THR A 13 7.42 20.67 -3.34
CA THR A 13 7.05 21.08 -1.98
C THR A 13 5.54 20.91 -1.87
N MET A 14 5.13 19.88 -1.14
CA MET A 14 3.82 19.79 -0.51
C MET A 14 3.58 21.08 0.30
N MET A 15 2.88 22.02 -0.32
CA MET A 15 2.31 23.28 0.20
C MET A 15 3.06 23.98 1.35
N GLY A 16 3.68 25.11 1.03
CA GLY A 16 4.16 26.11 1.98
C GLY A 16 4.42 27.44 1.30
N ALA A 17 3.38 28.27 1.16
CA ALA A 17 3.40 29.69 0.81
C ALA A 17 3.63 30.15 -0.66
N ASN A 18 3.46 29.31 -1.68
CA ASN A 18 3.50 29.79 -3.09
C ASN A 18 2.34 29.27 -3.96
N LEU A 19 1.62 30.23 -4.58
CA LEU A 19 0.40 30.13 -5.40
C LEU A 19 0.54 29.33 -6.72
N ALA A 20 1.59 28.53 -6.89
CA ALA A 20 1.85 27.78 -8.13
C ALA A 20 1.41 26.30 -8.05
N SER A 21 0.93 25.82 -6.90
CA SER A 21 0.60 24.40 -6.65
C SER A 21 -0.85 24.13 -6.23
N GLU A 22 -1.75 25.12 -6.35
CA GLU A 22 -3.17 24.99 -6.01
C GLU A 22 -3.98 24.26 -7.09
N TYR A 23 -3.53 23.10 -7.55
CA TYR A 23 -4.44 22.17 -8.22
C TYR A 23 -4.73 21.02 -7.27
N TYR A 24 -5.94 21.02 -6.72
CA TYR A 24 -6.53 19.93 -5.92
C TYR A 24 -6.66 18.59 -6.70
N ASP A 25 -6.21 18.55 -7.97
CA ASP A 25 -6.31 17.42 -8.89
C ASP A 25 -5.14 16.41 -8.79
N GLY A 26 -4.21 16.62 -7.86
CA GLY A 26 -3.05 15.73 -7.67
C GLY A 26 -1.95 15.85 -8.74
N SER A 27 -2.05 16.78 -9.69
CA SER A 27 -1.09 16.95 -10.80
C SER A 27 0.36 17.22 -10.36
N PHE A 28 0.58 17.62 -9.10
CA PHE A 28 1.92 17.78 -8.53
C PHE A 28 2.66 16.45 -8.38
N ILE A 29 1.95 15.32 -8.21
CA ILE A 29 2.52 14.00 -7.94
C ILE A 29 3.39 13.55 -9.11
N SER A 30 2.81 13.55 -10.32
CA SER A 30 3.44 13.17 -11.58
C SER A 30 3.87 14.37 -12.42
N HIS A 31 4.18 15.49 -11.75
CA HIS A 31 4.50 16.74 -12.42
C HIS A 31 5.69 16.59 -13.38
N HIS A 32 5.49 16.97 -14.65
CA HIS A 32 6.47 16.79 -15.72
C HIS A 32 7.08 15.38 -15.75
N HIS A 33 6.26 14.33 -15.69
CA HIS A 33 6.69 12.92 -15.75
C HIS A 33 7.50 12.55 -17.01
N ASP A 34 7.44 13.38 -18.07
CA ASP A 34 8.28 13.27 -19.27
C ASP A 34 9.75 13.65 -19.02
N VAL A 35 10.03 14.38 -17.93
CA VAL A 35 11.33 14.97 -17.61
C VAL A 35 11.84 14.50 -16.26
N ASN A 36 10.96 14.32 -15.28
CA ASN A 36 11.31 13.91 -13.94
C ASN A 36 11.24 12.38 -13.82
N ASP A 37 12.33 11.78 -13.35
CA ASP A 37 12.40 10.35 -13.09
C ASP A 37 11.87 10.01 -11.69
N ILE A 38 12.08 10.91 -10.72
CA ILE A 38 11.76 10.69 -9.31
C ILE A 38 10.90 11.85 -8.79
N SER A 39 9.85 11.51 -8.04
CA SER A 39 9.00 12.46 -7.31
C SER A 39 9.15 12.20 -5.81
N SER A 40 9.76 13.17 -5.11
CA SER A 40 10.04 13.11 -3.67
C SER A 40 9.08 14.00 -2.89
N ASN A 41 8.36 13.43 -1.93
CA ASN A 41 7.28 14.11 -1.20
C ASN A 41 7.45 13.95 0.32
N SER A 42 7.36 15.06 1.06
CA SER A 42 7.63 15.11 2.51
C SER A 42 6.40 14.90 3.41
N TRP A 43 5.19 15.03 2.86
CA TRP A 43 3.93 14.70 3.54
C TRP A 43 2.85 14.47 2.48
N GLY A 44 1.64 14.07 2.86
CA GLY A 44 0.42 14.00 2.04
C GLY A 44 -0.70 14.76 2.77
N TYR A 45 -1.63 15.40 2.06
CA TYR A 45 -2.87 15.88 2.67
C TYR A 45 -4.01 15.09 2.05
N ASP A 46 -4.64 14.24 2.85
CA ASP A 46 -5.81 13.44 2.46
C ASP A 46 -7.05 14.34 2.40
N LEU A 47 -7.11 15.23 1.40
CA LEU A 47 -8.40 15.63 0.85
C LEU A 47 -8.87 14.47 0.01
N CYS A 48 -9.55 13.53 0.66
CA CYS A 48 -10.34 12.61 -0.10
C CYS A 48 -11.50 13.40 -0.73
N GLU A 49 -11.31 13.80 -1.98
CA GLU A 49 -12.31 14.43 -2.83
C GLU A 49 -12.74 13.43 -3.90
N ARG A 50 -14.04 13.16 -3.98
CA ARG A 50 -14.63 12.44 -5.12
C ARG A 50 -14.79 13.41 -6.27
N HIS A 51 -14.19 13.08 -7.41
CA HIS A 51 -14.63 13.63 -8.68
C HIS A 51 -15.58 12.62 -9.32
N SER A 52 -16.84 13.02 -9.50
CA SER A 52 -17.82 12.21 -10.21
C SER A 52 -17.39 12.10 -11.67
N TYR A 53 -16.69 11.02 -12.01
CA TYR A 53 -16.58 10.62 -13.39
C TYR A 53 -17.88 9.91 -13.78
N SER A 54 -18.50 10.35 -14.88
CA SER A 54 -19.46 9.48 -15.56
C SER A 54 -18.66 8.31 -16.09
N ALA A 55 -18.68 7.18 -15.40
CA ALA A 55 -18.01 5.99 -15.87
C ALA A 55 -19.06 5.01 -16.39
N SER A 56 -19.25 5.04 -17.71
CA SER A 56 -19.57 3.81 -18.42
C SER A 56 -18.67 2.69 -17.91
N CYS A 57 -19.17 1.46 -17.90
CA CYS A 57 -18.38 0.31 -17.46
C CYS A 57 -16.96 0.31 -18.07
N PRO A 58 -15.91 0.14 -17.25
CA PRO A 58 -14.51 0.26 -17.69
C PRO A 58 -13.98 -1.00 -18.39
N PHE A 59 -14.74 -2.10 -18.38
CA PHE A 59 -14.35 -3.38 -18.97
C PHE A 59 -14.73 -3.45 -20.44
N SER A 60 -13.86 -4.02 -21.28
CA SER A 60 -14.12 -4.13 -22.73
C SER A 60 -15.12 -5.22 -23.06
N CYS A 61 -15.25 -6.23 -22.19
CA CYS A 61 -16.20 -7.34 -22.28
C CYS A 61 -16.37 -7.93 -23.70
N PRO A 62 -15.39 -8.72 -24.18
CA PRO A 62 -15.46 -9.34 -25.50
C PRO A 62 -16.73 -10.18 -25.70
N SER A 63 -17.21 -10.27 -26.96
CA SER A 63 -18.43 -11.00 -27.32
C SER A 63 -18.32 -12.49 -26.94
N GLY A 64 -19.34 -13.03 -26.27
CA GLY A 64 -19.37 -14.44 -25.85
C GLY A 64 -18.87 -14.69 -24.42
N THR A 65 -18.49 -13.64 -23.69
CA THR A 65 -18.16 -13.73 -22.26
C THR A 65 -19.45 -13.82 -21.44
N SER A 66 -19.68 -14.93 -20.75
CA SER A 66 -20.93 -15.19 -20.00
C SER A 66 -21.04 -14.43 -18.66
N SER A 67 -20.03 -13.61 -18.32
CA SER A 67 -19.86 -12.99 -17.00
C SER A 67 -19.18 -11.62 -17.11
N CYS A 68 -19.62 -10.80 -18.06
CA CYS A 68 -19.14 -9.42 -18.19
C CYS A 68 -19.57 -8.57 -16.98
N PRO A 69 -18.65 -7.89 -16.28
CA PRO A 69 -19.00 -6.97 -15.19
C PRO A 69 -19.97 -5.89 -15.63
N CYS A 70 -19.84 -5.37 -16.85
CA CYS A 70 -20.72 -4.31 -17.36
C CYS A 70 -22.20 -4.67 -17.38
N ASP A 71 -22.53 -5.96 -17.58
CA ASP A 71 -23.91 -6.43 -17.61
C ASP A 71 -24.46 -6.64 -16.19
N VAL A 72 -23.63 -7.15 -15.27
CA VAL A 72 -24.02 -7.45 -13.89
C VAL A 72 -24.13 -6.18 -13.05
N CYS A 73 -23.27 -5.21 -13.32
CA CYS A 73 -23.20 -3.91 -12.64
C CYS A 73 -24.15 -2.86 -13.24
N ASP A 74 -25.13 -3.27 -14.06
CA ASP A 74 -26.09 -2.32 -14.65
C ASP A 74 -26.89 -1.64 -13.52
N GLY A 75 -26.74 -0.31 -13.41
CA GLY A 75 -27.33 0.51 -12.35
C GLY A 75 -26.41 0.82 -11.16
N ASP A 76 -25.22 0.21 -11.08
CA ASP A 76 -24.18 0.64 -10.15
C ASP A 76 -23.43 1.87 -10.68
N ASP A 77 -22.93 2.69 -9.75
CA ASP A 77 -22.07 3.83 -10.07
C ASP A 77 -20.60 3.42 -9.95
N TRP A 78 -19.94 3.19 -11.09
CA TRP A 78 -18.53 2.82 -11.14
C TRP A 78 -17.59 3.86 -10.52
N SER A 79 -18.05 5.10 -10.30
CA SER A 79 -17.30 6.16 -9.62
C SER A 79 -17.56 6.25 -8.12
N SER A 80 -18.48 5.43 -7.59
CA SER A 80 -18.83 5.48 -6.17
C SER A 80 -17.72 4.88 -5.30
N GLY A 81 -16.95 3.90 -5.77
CA GLY A 81 -16.11 3.11 -4.87
C GLY A 81 -16.93 2.31 -3.85
N ASP A 82 -18.20 2.04 -4.16
CA ASP A 82 -19.16 1.30 -3.32
C ASP A 82 -20.14 0.60 -4.29
N LEU A 83 -19.62 -0.43 -4.95
CA LEU A 83 -20.37 -1.23 -5.91
C LEU A 83 -21.30 -2.21 -5.19
N SER A 84 -22.37 -2.65 -5.85
CA SER A 84 -23.18 -3.74 -5.29
C SER A 84 -22.35 -5.03 -5.11
N SER A 85 -22.67 -5.83 -4.11
CA SER A 85 -21.99 -7.12 -3.88
C SER A 85 -22.02 -8.05 -5.10
N SER A 86 -23.09 -8.01 -5.92
CA SER A 86 -23.17 -8.72 -7.20
C SER A 86 -22.18 -8.19 -8.23
N CYS A 87 -22.04 -6.87 -8.32
CA CYS A 87 -21.10 -6.24 -9.23
C CYS A 87 -19.65 -6.54 -8.85
N GLU A 88 -19.29 -6.40 -7.57
CA GLU A 88 -17.95 -6.73 -7.11
C GLU A 88 -17.58 -8.19 -7.36
N ALA A 89 -18.50 -9.13 -7.09
CA ALA A 89 -18.28 -10.53 -7.38
C ALA A 89 -18.05 -10.77 -8.88
N ALA A 90 -18.75 -10.03 -9.75
CA ALA A 90 -18.53 -10.08 -11.19
C ALA A 90 -17.16 -9.51 -11.59
N VAL A 91 -16.73 -8.39 -10.99
CA VAL A 91 -15.39 -7.81 -11.21
C VAL A 91 -14.29 -8.78 -10.78
N VAL A 92 -14.37 -9.32 -9.56
CA VAL A 92 -13.38 -10.28 -9.03
C VAL A 92 -13.33 -11.53 -9.90
N SER A 93 -14.49 -12.10 -10.26
CA SER A 93 -14.56 -13.26 -11.15
C SER A 93 -13.97 -12.95 -12.53
N TYR A 94 -14.35 -11.83 -13.13
CA TYR A 94 -13.84 -11.44 -14.45
C TYR A 94 -12.33 -11.26 -14.43
N CYS A 95 -11.78 -10.52 -13.46
CA CYS A 95 -10.34 -10.31 -13.35
C CYS A 95 -9.57 -11.58 -12.99
N SER A 96 -10.20 -12.56 -12.36
CA SER A 96 -9.60 -13.88 -12.13
C SER A 96 -9.40 -14.67 -13.43
N TYR A 97 -10.32 -14.57 -14.40
CA TYR A 97 -10.29 -15.37 -15.65
C TYR A 97 -9.79 -14.62 -16.88
N TYR A 98 -9.99 -13.31 -16.92
CA TYR A 98 -9.84 -12.47 -18.12
C TYR A 98 -8.88 -11.30 -17.91
N PHE A 99 -7.98 -11.36 -16.91
CA PHE A 99 -6.94 -10.33 -16.68
C PHE A 99 -6.22 -9.94 -17.98
N ASN A 100 -5.74 -10.93 -18.74
CA ASN A 100 -5.02 -10.68 -19.99
C ASN A 100 -5.87 -10.04 -21.10
N ASN A 101 -7.20 -10.12 -21.01
CA ASN A 101 -8.12 -9.50 -21.96
C ASN A 101 -8.36 -8.01 -21.64
N ASP A 102 -8.29 -7.64 -20.36
CA ASP A 102 -8.56 -6.29 -19.85
C ASP A 102 -7.64 -5.97 -18.66
N VAL A 103 -6.35 -5.81 -18.96
CA VAL A 103 -5.29 -5.64 -17.93
C VAL A 103 -5.54 -4.41 -17.08
N THR A 104 -5.79 -3.25 -17.68
CA THR A 104 -5.92 -1.97 -16.97
C THR A 104 -6.97 -1.98 -15.86
N PRO A 105 -8.26 -2.31 -16.10
CA PRO A 105 -9.26 -2.33 -15.04
C PRO A 105 -9.09 -3.49 -14.04
N CYS A 106 -8.30 -4.52 -14.36
CA CYS A 106 -8.02 -5.62 -13.44
C CYS A 106 -6.74 -5.44 -12.61
N LEU A 107 -5.85 -4.53 -13.02
CA LEU A 107 -4.67 -4.18 -12.26
C LEU A 107 -5.05 -3.27 -11.07
N GLU A 108 -5.93 -2.28 -11.27
CA GLU A 108 -6.25 -1.27 -10.27
C GLU A 108 -7.71 -1.34 -9.77
N LEU A 109 -7.96 -2.18 -8.77
CA LEU A 109 -9.29 -2.30 -8.16
C LEU A 109 -9.63 -1.12 -7.24
N ASP A 110 -8.64 -0.35 -6.80
CA ASP A 110 -8.82 0.85 -5.96
C ASP A 110 -9.87 1.81 -6.54
N HIS A 111 -9.89 1.98 -7.86
CA HIS A 111 -10.84 2.86 -8.54
C HIS A 111 -12.31 2.49 -8.32
N TYR A 112 -12.59 1.20 -8.12
CA TYR A 112 -13.94 0.68 -8.09
C TYR A 112 -14.37 0.24 -6.69
N PHE A 113 -13.39 -0.09 -5.85
CA PHE A 113 -13.64 -0.60 -4.51
C PHE A 113 -13.37 0.44 -3.44
N VAL A 114 -12.40 1.35 -3.57
CA VAL A 114 -12.08 2.25 -2.46
C VAL A 114 -13.04 3.43 -2.42
N GLN A 115 -13.90 3.44 -1.40
CA GLN A 115 -14.71 4.61 -1.09
C GLN A 115 -13.83 5.72 -0.50
N CYS A 116 -14.06 6.92 -1.01
CA CYS A 116 -13.47 8.11 -0.45
C CYS A 116 -13.84 8.29 1.04
N GLY A 117 -12.86 8.14 1.92
CA GLY A 117 -13.05 8.03 3.37
C GLY A 117 -11.77 8.26 4.15
N TYR A 118 -11.81 7.99 5.46
CA TYR A 118 -10.66 8.19 6.34
C TYR A 118 -9.45 7.36 5.89
N GLY A 119 -8.31 8.01 5.70
CA GLY A 119 -7.04 7.39 5.33
C GLY A 119 -7.04 6.72 3.97
N GLN A 120 -7.91 7.15 3.05
CA GLN A 120 -8.00 6.60 1.70
C GLN A 120 -7.63 7.67 0.67
N LEU A 121 -6.92 7.22 -0.36
CA LEU A 121 -6.47 8.05 -1.47
C LEU A 121 -7.66 8.49 -2.32
N SER A 122 -7.64 9.74 -2.79
CA SER A 122 -8.62 10.18 -3.78
C SER A 122 -8.39 9.50 -5.13
N THR A 123 -9.46 9.26 -5.90
CA THR A 123 -9.36 8.69 -7.25
C THR A 123 -8.43 9.50 -8.15
N ALA A 124 -8.48 10.84 -8.07
CA ALA A 124 -7.61 11.71 -8.86
C ALA A 124 -6.13 11.55 -8.50
N ALA A 125 -5.80 11.41 -7.21
CA ALA A 125 -4.43 11.16 -6.79
C ALA A 125 -3.95 9.76 -7.19
N HIS A 126 -4.82 8.75 -7.09
CA HIS A 126 -4.55 7.41 -7.59
C HIS A 126 -4.27 7.41 -9.09
N ASP A 127 -5.12 8.05 -9.90
CA ASP A 127 -4.95 8.23 -11.35
C ASP A 127 -3.57 8.83 -11.68
N LYS A 128 -3.09 9.78 -10.88
CA LYS A 128 -1.79 10.43 -11.08
C LYS A 128 -0.61 9.51 -10.75
N LEU A 129 -0.74 8.65 -9.74
CA LEU A 129 0.24 7.61 -9.46
C LEU A 129 0.29 6.57 -10.59
N VAL A 130 -0.88 6.14 -11.08
CA VAL A 130 -0.99 5.22 -12.23
C VAL A 130 -0.38 5.85 -13.48
N GLU A 131 -0.76 7.08 -13.82
CA GLU A 131 -0.22 7.81 -14.97
C GLU A 131 1.30 7.94 -14.88
N GLY A 132 1.83 8.36 -13.72
CA GLY A 132 3.27 8.52 -13.57
C GLY A 132 4.05 7.20 -13.63
N THR A 133 3.50 6.11 -13.09
CA THR A 133 4.14 4.78 -13.15
C THR A 133 3.98 4.08 -14.51
N THR A 134 3.00 4.45 -15.32
CA THR A 134 2.76 3.83 -16.64
C THR A 134 3.29 4.64 -17.81
N ALA A 135 3.21 5.97 -17.77
CA ALA A 135 3.64 6.87 -18.86
C ALA A 135 5.00 7.53 -18.58
N GLY A 136 5.35 7.73 -17.31
CA GLY A 136 6.59 8.37 -16.91
C GLY A 136 7.84 7.64 -17.42
N ARG A 137 8.92 8.39 -17.65
CA ARG A 137 10.21 7.85 -18.09
C ARG A 137 10.13 6.97 -19.34
N GLY A 138 9.28 7.37 -20.31
CA GLY A 138 9.07 6.62 -21.55
C GLY A 138 8.44 5.24 -21.35
N GLY A 139 7.65 5.06 -20.29
CA GLY A 139 6.99 3.79 -19.95
C GLY A 139 7.71 2.95 -18.90
N LEU A 140 8.87 3.39 -18.40
CA LEU A 140 9.56 2.73 -17.28
C LEU A 140 8.93 3.10 -15.92
N GLY A 141 8.18 4.20 -15.87
CA GLY A 141 7.46 4.69 -14.70
C GLY A 141 8.32 5.52 -13.76
N MET A 142 7.73 6.61 -13.27
CA MET A 142 8.34 7.45 -12.22
C MET A 142 8.50 6.67 -10.92
N VAL A 143 9.55 7.02 -10.18
CA VAL A 143 9.76 6.52 -8.82
C VAL A 143 9.15 7.52 -7.83
N PHE A 144 8.16 7.06 -7.06
CA PHE A 144 7.50 7.87 -6.04
C PHE A 144 8.08 7.57 -4.66
N VAL A 145 8.55 8.61 -3.96
CA VAL A 145 9.11 8.49 -2.61
C VAL A 145 8.34 9.42 -1.69
N PHE A 146 7.79 8.85 -0.61
CA PHE A 146 6.99 9.57 0.37
C PHE A 146 7.56 9.37 1.76
N ALA A 147 7.54 10.41 2.59
CA ALA A 147 7.82 10.28 4.00
C ALA A 147 6.70 9.49 4.70
N ALA A 148 7.05 8.56 5.59
CA ALA A 148 6.07 7.69 6.26
C ALA A 148 5.10 8.44 7.20
N GLY A 149 5.52 9.57 7.76
CA GLY A 149 4.75 10.33 8.75
C GLY A 149 5.52 10.55 10.05
N ASN A 150 4.99 11.40 10.92
CA ASN A 150 5.66 11.83 12.16
C ASN A 150 4.77 11.75 13.42
N SER A 151 3.75 10.88 13.44
CA SER A 151 2.79 10.81 14.55
C SER A 151 2.71 9.41 15.19
N TYR A 152 3.85 8.74 15.31
CA TYR A 152 3.96 7.45 16.01
C TYR A 152 3.49 7.50 17.47
N ASP A 153 3.76 8.62 18.14
CA ASP A 153 3.42 8.87 19.54
C ASP A 153 1.90 8.86 19.82
N VAL A 154 1.09 9.16 18.81
CA VAL A 154 -0.38 9.06 18.86
C VAL A 154 -0.92 7.78 18.21
N GLY A 155 -0.04 6.84 17.84
CA GLY A 155 -0.41 5.53 17.29
C GLY A 155 -0.61 5.49 15.78
N GLN A 156 -0.12 6.48 15.01
CA GLN A 156 -0.29 6.52 13.56
C GLN A 156 0.32 5.31 12.84
N ASP A 157 -0.54 4.63 12.07
CA ASP A 157 -0.13 3.59 11.13
C ASP A 157 -0.15 4.15 9.69
N VAL A 158 0.88 3.80 8.92
CA VAL A 158 1.00 4.16 7.50
C VAL A 158 -0.17 3.65 6.67
N ASN A 159 -0.84 2.57 7.07
CA ASN A 159 -2.06 2.10 6.41
C ASN A 159 -3.22 3.09 6.44
N TYR A 160 -3.19 4.08 7.34
CA TYR A 160 -4.19 5.15 7.39
C TYR A 160 -3.82 6.38 6.55
N GLU A 161 -2.84 6.25 5.66
CA GLU A 161 -2.34 7.34 4.82
C GLU A 161 -2.38 6.89 3.35
N GLY A 162 -3.32 7.45 2.57
CA GLY A 162 -3.65 6.92 1.24
C GLY A 162 -2.50 6.96 0.23
N TYR A 163 -1.62 7.96 0.31
CA TYR A 163 -0.44 8.03 -0.58
C TYR A 163 0.63 7.03 -0.14
N GLN A 164 0.86 6.91 1.16
CA GLN A 164 1.95 6.14 1.75
C GLN A 164 1.63 4.64 1.81
N ASN A 165 0.36 4.24 1.85
CA ASN A 165 -0.06 2.83 1.76
C ASN A 165 -0.22 2.32 0.31
N SER A 166 0.00 3.20 -0.69
CA SER A 166 -0.10 2.84 -2.09
C SER A 166 1.13 2.05 -2.55
N ARG A 167 0.89 0.96 -3.29
CA ARG A 167 1.95 0.11 -3.89
C ARG A 167 2.91 0.88 -4.80
N PHE A 168 2.46 1.99 -5.38
CA PHE A 168 3.25 2.82 -6.29
C PHE A 168 4.32 3.63 -5.56
N THR A 169 4.19 3.83 -4.25
CA THR A 169 5.05 4.71 -3.47
C THR A 169 5.97 3.91 -2.55
N MET A 170 7.16 4.45 -2.31
CA MET A 170 8.05 3.98 -1.26
C MET A 170 7.85 4.88 -0.04
N SER A 171 7.15 4.36 0.97
CA SER A 171 7.00 5.03 2.27
C SER A 171 8.28 4.90 3.09
N VAL A 172 8.88 6.05 3.45
CA VAL A 172 10.22 6.14 4.05
C VAL A 172 10.14 6.48 5.54
N GLY A 173 10.52 5.51 6.38
CA GLY A 173 10.70 5.70 7.81
C GLY A 173 11.98 6.45 8.17
N ALA A 174 12.04 6.96 9.40
CA ALA A 174 13.19 7.71 9.90
C ALA A 174 13.92 6.99 11.03
N LEU A 175 15.23 7.19 11.07
CA LEU A 175 16.11 6.75 12.14
C LEU A 175 17.04 7.86 12.61
N GLY A 176 17.43 7.76 13.88
CA GLY A 176 18.42 8.60 14.53
C GLY A 176 19.86 8.23 14.12
N GLN A 177 20.82 9.03 14.59
CA GLN A 177 22.25 8.79 14.32
C GLN A 177 22.80 7.51 14.98
N ASP A 178 22.08 6.97 15.95
CA ASP A 178 22.34 5.69 16.59
C ASP A 178 21.76 4.49 15.83
N LEU A 179 21.18 4.74 14.64
CA LEU A 179 20.51 3.78 13.79
C LEU A 179 19.25 3.14 14.41
N LYS A 180 18.68 3.78 15.43
CA LYS A 180 17.41 3.36 16.02
C LYS A 180 16.25 4.12 15.39
N HIS A 181 15.07 3.51 15.46
CA HIS A 181 13.82 4.07 15.00
C HIS A 181 13.58 5.43 15.65
N ALA A 182 13.30 6.44 14.84
CA ALA A 182 13.03 7.75 15.37
C ALA A 182 11.69 7.73 16.13
N SER A 183 11.68 8.29 17.33
CA SER A 183 10.55 8.38 18.27
C SER A 183 9.24 8.89 17.67
N TYR A 184 9.29 9.67 16.60
CA TYR A 184 8.12 10.21 15.90
C TYR A 184 7.72 9.41 14.64
N SER A 185 8.61 8.59 14.08
CA SER A 185 8.44 8.01 12.74
C SER A 185 7.26 7.05 12.71
N SER A 186 6.24 7.34 11.89
CA SER A 186 5.08 6.46 11.77
C SER A 186 5.48 5.06 11.32
N THR A 187 4.76 4.05 11.81
CA THR A 187 5.04 2.63 11.56
C THR A 187 3.94 1.97 10.75
N GLY A 188 4.15 0.77 10.24
CA GLY A 188 3.08 -0.03 9.64
C GLY A 188 3.58 -1.04 8.62
N ALA A 189 2.71 -1.96 8.23
CA ALA A 189 3.00 -2.96 7.21
C ALA A 189 3.38 -2.40 5.82
N PRO A 190 2.97 -1.17 5.43
CA PRO A 190 3.41 -0.54 4.17
C PRO A 190 4.74 0.22 4.25
N VAL A 191 5.37 0.38 5.42
CA VAL A 191 6.69 1.05 5.48
C VAL A 191 7.65 0.28 4.57
N PHE A 192 8.22 0.97 3.58
CA PHE A 192 9.02 0.34 2.54
C PHE A 192 10.49 0.22 2.97
N ILE A 193 11.09 1.32 3.38
CA ILE A 193 12.51 1.39 3.74
C ILE A 193 12.75 2.55 4.71
N SER A 194 13.86 2.56 5.43
CA SER A 194 14.21 3.66 6.34
C SER A 194 15.54 4.32 5.98
N ALA A 195 15.66 5.60 6.32
CA ALA A 195 16.88 6.39 6.14
C ALA A 195 17.07 7.38 7.31
N PRO A 196 18.29 7.89 7.54
CA PRO A 196 18.51 8.91 8.56
C PRO A 196 17.58 10.11 8.39
N GLY A 197 16.83 10.42 9.44
CA GLY A 197 15.88 11.54 9.46
C GLY A 197 16.03 12.43 10.69
N GLY A 198 16.98 12.12 11.59
CA GLY A 198 17.09 12.75 12.91
C GLY A 198 16.10 12.16 13.91
N ASP A 199 16.23 12.51 15.18
CA ASP A 199 15.37 12.02 16.27
C ASP A 199 15.04 13.14 17.28
N SER A 200 13.91 13.05 17.99
CA SER A 200 13.52 14.07 18.99
C SER A 200 14.40 14.04 20.26
N GLU A 201 14.90 12.88 20.65
CA GLU A 201 15.83 12.67 21.76
C GLU A 201 17.25 13.17 21.39
N ASN A 202 17.53 13.27 20.09
CA ASN A 202 18.80 13.75 19.57
C ASN A 202 18.61 14.64 18.33
N TYR A 203 18.06 15.82 18.60
CA TYR A 203 17.58 16.78 17.60
C TYR A 203 18.64 17.25 16.60
N HIS A 204 19.93 17.06 16.91
CA HIS A 204 21.06 17.55 16.13
C HIS A 204 21.78 16.40 15.43
N GLY A 205 22.08 16.57 14.14
CA GLY A 205 22.88 15.58 13.38
C GLY A 205 22.55 15.48 11.91
N MET A 206 21.42 16.03 11.47
CA MET A 206 21.08 16.16 10.06
C MET A 206 21.56 17.52 9.56
N LEU A 207 22.53 17.53 8.64
CA LEU A 207 23.02 18.77 8.04
C LEU A 207 22.54 18.88 6.60
N ALA A 208 21.95 20.02 6.27
CA ALA A 208 21.49 20.30 4.91
C ALA A 208 21.80 21.73 4.50
N ALA A 209 21.74 21.98 3.20
CA ALA A 209 21.75 23.33 2.69
C ALA A 209 20.46 24.04 3.12
N GLN A 210 20.57 25.16 3.83
CA GLN A 210 19.42 25.93 4.27
C GLN A 210 19.01 26.94 3.19
N PRO A 211 17.70 27.14 2.93
CA PRO A 211 17.24 28.03 1.87
C PRO A 211 17.64 29.49 2.11
N LEU A 212 18.27 30.13 1.14
CA LEU A 212 18.56 31.57 1.19
C LEU A 212 17.27 32.41 1.30
N SER A 213 16.14 31.89 0.86
CA SER A 213 14.81 32.50 1.00
C SER A 213 14.40 32.71 2.46
N HIS A 214 15.02 32.01 3.42
CA HIS A 214 14.77 32.20 4.85
C HIS A 214 15.68 33.29 5.46
N GLY A 215 16.43 34.04 4.64
CA GLY A 215 17.27 35.16 5.08
C GLY A 215 18.60 34.74 5.73
N LEU A 216 19.03 33.50 5.51
CA LEU A 216 20.21 32.91 6.13
C LEU A 216 21.48 33.25 5.35
N THR A 217 22.53 33.66 6.07
CA THR A 217 23.81 34.12 5.50
C THR A 217 24.87 33.02 5.36
N ASP A 218 24.73 31.93 6.12
CA ASP A 218 25.50 30.70 5.97
C ASP A 218 24.52 29.62 5.50
N ASN A 219 24.80 29.01 4.36
CA ASN A 219 23.82 28.26 3.58
C ASN A 219 23.82 26.77 3.91
N CYS A 220 24.52 26.34 4.95
CA CYS A 220 24.55 24.97 5.46
C CYS A 220 24.35 25.01 6.98
N GLY A 221 23.49 24.14 7.49
CA GLY A 221 23.20 24.09 8.91
C GLY A 221 22.39 22.87 9.29
N ASP A 222 22.02 22.80 10.56
CA ASP A 222 21.13 21.76 11.06
C ASP A 222 19.77 21.83 10.35
N ALA A 223 19.34 20.70 9.81
CA ALA A 223 18.07 20.53 9.13
C ALA A 223 16.94 20.21 10.14
N GLY A 224 17.26 19.78 11.36
CA GLY A 224 16.31 19.29 12.34
C GLY A 224 15.97 17.81 12.11
N MET A 225 14.72 17.44 12.35
CA MET A 225 14.26 16.05 12.31
C MET A 225 12.92 15.88 11.59
N GLY A 226 12.65 14.68 11.12
CA GLY A 226 11.41 14.29 10.44
C GLY A 226 11.64 13.23 9.36
N THR A 227 10.62 12.39 9.09
CA THR A 227 10.60 11.50 7.91
C THR A 227 10.72 12.29 6.60
N SER A 228 10.31 13.56 6.62
CA SER A 228 10.55 14.56 5.58
C SER A 228 12.02 14.75 5.18
N TYR A 229 12.97 14.44 6.07
CA TYR A 229 14.42 14.48 5.78
C TYR A 229 14.98 13.11 5.39
N ALA A 230 14.29 12.03 5.73
CA ALA A 230 14.64 10.67 5.32
C ALA A 230 14.25 10.38 3.86
N ALA A 231 13.03 10.74 3.45
CA ALA A 231 12.55 10.52 2.07
C ALA A 231 13.45 11.11 0.97
N PRO A 232 13.99 12.33 1.11
CA PRO A 232 14.90 12.91 0.12
C PRO A 232 16.26 12.19 0.06
N LEU A 233 16.71 11.51 1.12
CA LEU A 233 17.90 10.65 1.06
C LEU A 233 17.66 9.41 0.21
N VAL A 234 16.53 8.71 0.43
CA VAL A 234 16.13 7.55 -0.38
C VAL A 234 15.95 7.94 -1.84
N SER A 235 15.35 9.11 -2.11
CA SER A 235 15.24 9.68 -3.46
C SER A 235 16.60 9.89 -4.13
N GLY A 236 17.60 10.36 -3.37
CA GLY A 236 18.97 10.48 -3.86
C GLY A 236 19.59 9.12 -4.20
N VAL A 237 19.35 8.08 -3.37
CA VAL A 237 19.82 6.72 -3.66
C VAL A 237 19.13 6.13 -4.89
N ALA A 238 17.81 6.32 -5.02
CA ALA A 238 17.07 5.92 -6.23
C ALA A 238 17.65 6.58 -7.49
N ALA A 239 18.06 7.86 -7.42
CA ALA A 239 18.71 8.55 -8.53
C ALA A 239 20.06 7.92 -8.91
N LEU A 240 20.86 7.51 -7.92
CA LEU A 240 22.13 6.80 -8.17
C LEU A 240 21.89 5.41 -8.78
N VAL A 241 20.85 4.70 -8.34
CA VAL A 241 20.41 3.42 -8.93
C VAL A 241 20.04 3.60 -10.39
N LEU A 242 19.26 4.63 -10.72
CA LEU A 242 18.86 4.94 -12.10
C LEU A 242 20.03 5.46 -12.96
N GLU A 243 21.00 6.17 -12.38
CA GLU A 243 22.24 6.52 -13.10
C GLU A 243 23.03 5.25 -13.47
N ALA A 244 23.13 4.31 -12.53
CA ALA A 244 23.83 3.04 -12.76
C ALA A 244 23.14 2.18 -13.82
N ASN A 245 21.80 2.21 -13.87
CA ASN A 245 21.01 1.53 -14.87
C ASN A 245 19.70 2.30 -15.19
N PRO A 246 19.67 3.10 -16.27
CA PRO A 246 18.51 3.92 -16.61
C PRO A 246 17.33 3.11 -17.13
N ASN A 247 17.51 1.83 -17.46
CA ASN A 247 16.45 0.98 -18.02
C ASN A 247 15.61 0.29 -16.93
N LEU A 248 15.92 0.49 -15.65
CA LEU A 248 15.11 -0.04 -14.55
C LEU A 248 13.74 0.61 -14.54
N THR A 249 12.70 -0.20 -14.37
CA THR A 249 11.35 0.26 -14.11
C THR A 249 11.20 0.76 -12.67
N TRP A 250 10.10 1.43 -12.36
CA TRP A 250 9.79 1.85 -10.98
C TRP A 250 9.75 0.66 -9.99
N ARG A 251 9.26 -0.51 -10.42
CA ARG A 251 9.27 -1.77 -9.65
C ARG A 251 10.67 -2.35 -9.48
N ASP A 252 11.50 -2.27 -10.52
CA ASP A 252 12.90 -2.70 -10.40
C ASP A 252 13.67 -1.86 -9.37
N VAL A 253 13.43 -0.54 -9.33
CA VAL A 253 14.05 0.33 -8.32
C VAL A 253 13.61 -0.07 -6.92
N GLN A 254 12.32 -0.36 -6.71
CA GLN A 254 11.83 -0.92 -5.44
C GLN A 254 12.55 -2.23 -5.11
N GLY A 255 12.61 -3.18 -6.05
CA GLY A 255 13.29 -4.47 -5.87
C GLY A 255 14.76 -4.34 -5.51
N VAL A 256 15.52 -3.47 -6.19
CA VAL A 256 16.93 -3.18 -5.89
C VAL A 256 17.09 -2.68 -4.45
N LEU A 257 16.27 -1.71 -4.04
CA LEU A 257 16.38 -1.12 -2.71
C LEU A 257 15.96 -2.12 -1.61
N ALA A 258 14.90 -2.89 -1.83
CA ALA A 258 14.45 -3.93 -0.91
C ALA A 258 15.52 -5.02 -0.72
N ALA A 259 16.12 -5.51 -1.82
CA ALA A 259 17.13 -6.57 -1.79
C ALA A 259 18.47 -6.16 -1.17
N THR A 260 18.75 -4.85 -1.11
CA THR A 260 20.05 -4.32 -0.65
C THR A 260 19.97 -3.58 0.68
N ALA A 261 18.76 -3.40 1.23
CA ALA A 261 18.55 -2.77 2.52
C ALA A 261 19.27 -3.53 3.66
N ARG A 262 19.83 -2.77 4.59
CA ARG A 262 20.56 -3.30 5.73
C ARG A 262 19.65 -3.52 6.92
N THR A 263 19.66 -4.76 7.42
CA THR A 263 18.94 -5.17 8.63
C THR A 263 19.88 -5.44 9.82
N ASP A 264 21.15 -5.07 9.71
CA ASP A 264 22.21 -5.40 10.67
C ASP A 264 22.43 -4.30 11.73
N HIS A 265 21.36 -3.61 12.11
CA HIS A 265 21.36 -2.62 13.19
C HIS A 265 20.64 -3.19 14.42
N ASN A 266 21.15 -2.85 15.60
CA ASN A 266 20.60 -3.32 16.88
C ASN A 266 19.82 -2.19 17.53
N ASP A 267 18.50 -2.36 17.65
CA ASP A 267 17.66 -1.52 18.48
C ASP A 267 17.18 -2.35 19.67
N GLU A 268 17.88 -2.21 20.80
CA GLU A 268 17.58 -2.95 22.04
C GLU A 268 16.20 -2.61 22.62
N ASN A 269 15.61 -1.48 22.21
CA ASN A 269 14.27 -1.06 22.60
C ASN A 269 13.22 -1.55 21.60
N ASP A 270 13.60 -2.30 20.57
CA ASP A 270 12.66 -2.85 19.62
C ASP A 270 11.84 -3.97 20.26
N GLU A 271 10.52 -3.86 20.12
CA GLU A 271 9.61 -4.84 20.69
C GLU A 271 9.75 -6.17 19.95
N THR A 272 9.67 -7.29 20.69
CA THR A 272 9.67 -8.62 20.10
C THR A 272 8.55 -8.74 19.06
N GLY A 273 8.89 -9.07 17.81
CA GLY A 273 7.93 -9.35 16.73
C GLY A 273 7.84 -8.29 15.62
N GLN A 274 8.55 -7.16 15.76
CA GLN A 274 8.60 -6.12 14.72
C GLN A 274 9.24 -6.64 13.44
N TRP A 275 10.45 -7.19 13.56
CA TRP A 275 11.10 -7.92 12.48
C TRP A 275 10.48 -9.30 12.27
N THR A 276 10.23 -9.64 11.01
CA THR A 276 9.90 -11.00 10.58
C THR A 276 10.71 -11.35 9.35
N THR A 277 11.06 -12.62 9.24
CA THR A 277 11.58 -13.21 8.00
C THR A 277 10.48 -14.08 7.42
N ASN A 278 10.12 -13.82 6.17
CA ASN A 278 9.07 -14.54 5.48
C ASN A 278 9.60 -15.84 4.83
N GLN A 279 8.76 -16.59 4.15
CA GLN A 279 9.15 -17.89 3.56
C GLN A 279 10.18 -17.75 2.42
N ALA A 280 10.25 -16.58 1.78
CA ALA A 280 11.28 -16.25 0.78
C ALA A 280 12.62 -15.81 1.41
N GLY A 281 12.72 -15.78 2.74
CA GLY A 281 13.90 -15.31 3.46
C GLY A 281 14.04 -13.78 3.50
N VAL A 282 13.01 -13.04 3.06
CA VAL A 282 13.00 -11.58 3.07
C VAL A 282 12.61 -11.09 4.46
N LYS A 283 13.37 -10.11 4.97
CA LYS A 283 13.12 -9.47 6.25
C LYS A 283 12.30 -8.20 6.07
N HIS A 284 11.32 -7.99 6.95
CA HIS A 284 10.54 -6.77 7.00
C HIS A 284 10.22 -6.40 8.46
N SER A 285 10.14 -5.11 8.74
CA SER A 285 9.73 -4.55 10.04
C SER A 285 8.71 -3.42 9.85
N TYR A 286 7.75 -3.30 10.77
CA TYR A 286 6.80 -2.19 10.75
C TYR A 286 7.47 -0.83 11.00
N LYS A 287 8.65 -0.81 11.61
CA LYS A 287 9.45 0.41 11.88
C LYS A 287 10.45 0.73 10.79
N TYR A 288 11.07 -0.32 10.23
CA TYR A 288 12.24 -0.18 9.37
C TYR A 288 11.98 -0.58 7.91
N GLY A 289 10.79 -1.09 7.60
CA GLY A 289 10.50 -1.68 6.29
C GLY A 289 11.45 -2.83 5.98
N PHE A 290 11.99 -2.86 4.76
CA PHE A 290 13.07 -3.78 4.37
C PHE A 290 14.41 -3.49 5.09
N GLY A 291 14.56 -2.31 5.70
CA GLY A 291 15.73 -1.94 6.50
C GLY A 291 16.28 -0.55 6.16
N LEU A 292 17.52 -0.30 6.56
CA LEU A 292 18.22 0.94 6.26
C LEU A 292 18.73 0.94 4.82
N VAL A 293 18.46 2.01 4.07
CA VAL A 293 18.95 2.17 2.69
C VAL A 293 20.48 2.11 2.61
N ASP A 294 21.02 1.33 1.66
CA ASP A 294 22.46 1.22 1.37
C ASP A 294 22.74 1.62 -0.08
N ALA A 295 23.27 2.83 -0.26
CA ALA A 295 23.54 3.38 -1.59
C ALA A 295 24.59 2.58 -2.38
N HIS A 296 25.61 2.05 -1.70
CA HIS A 296 26.69 1.35 -2.36
C HIS A 296 26.22 -0.02 -2.84
N ALA A 297 25.53 -0.78 -1.98
CA ALA A 297 24.97 -2.07 -2.36
C ALA A 297 23.91 -1.93 -3.47
N ALA A 298 23.02 -0.93 -3.37
CA ALA A 298 21.98 -0.66 -4.37
C ALA A 298 22.56 -0.36 -5.75
N VAL A 299 23.56 0.53 -5.85
CA VAL A 299 24.21 0.88 -7.12
C VAL A 299 24.91 -0.33 -7.75
N ILE A 300 25.59 -1.15 -6.95
CA ILE A 300 26.25 -2.36 -7.44
C ILE A 300 25.21 -3.37 -7.95
N ALA A 301 24.12 -3.59 -7.23
CA ALA A 301 23.05 -4.49 -7.66
C ALA A 301 22.38 -4.01 -8.97
N ALA A 302 22.14 -2.71 -9.10
CA ALA A 302 21.50 -2.11 -10.27
C ALA A 302 22.23 -2.39 -11.59
N GLN A 303 23.56 -2.44 -11.58
CA GLN A 303 24.40 -2.67 -12.77
C GLN A 303 24.16 -4.01 -13.44
N SER A 304 23.71 -5.02 -12.68
CA SER A 304 23.43 -6.36 -13.18
C SER A 304 22.03 -6.85 -12.78
N TRP A 305 21.12 -5.93 -12.46
CA TRP A 305 19.76 -6.26 -12.08
C TRP A 305 19.01 -6.86 -13.27
N ALA A 306 18.36 -7.99 -13.05
CA ALA A 306 17.46 -8.58 -14.04
C ALA A 306 16.10 -7.89 -13.90
N THR A 307 15.65 -7.21 -14.97
CA THR A 307 14.36 -6.54 -15.01
C THR A 307 13.24 -7.52 -14.66
N LEU A 308 12.37 -7.12 -13.73
CA LEU A 308 11.19 -7.87 -13.34
C LEU A 308 10.24 -8.05 -14.54
N GLY A 309 9.51 -9.16 -14.54
CA GLY A 309 8.46 -9.40 -15.54
C GLY A 309 7.36 -8.33 -15.51
N ALA A 310 6.50 -8.35 -16.52
CA ALA A 310 5.30 -7.51 -16.54
C ALA A 310 4.50 -7.73 -15.24
N GLU A 311 3.95 -6.64 -14.70
CA GLU A 311 3.15 -6.72 -13.48
C GLU A 311 1.86 -7.48 -13.78
N ILE A 312 1.53 -8.40 -12.87
CA ILE A 312 0.31 -9.18 -12.89
C ILE A 312 -0.34 -9.12 -11.52
N THR A 313 -1.65 -9.33 -11.51
CA THR A 313 -2.46 -9.31 -10.30
C THR A 313 -3.21 -10.61 -10.15
N LEU A 314 -3.24 -11.12 -8.92
CA LEU A 314 -4.19 -12.16 -8.50
C LEU A 314 -5.21 -11.56 -7.55
N VAL A 315 -6.48 -11.92 -7.70
CA VAL A 315 -7.56 -11.42 -6.85
C VAL A 315 -8.46 -12.55 -6.38
N THR A 316 -8.89 -12.49 -5.12
CA THR A 316 -9.94 -13.35 -4.56
C THR A 316 -10.77 -12.56 -3.56
N ALA A 317 -12.03 -12.94 -3.38
CA ALA A 317 -12.92 -12.31 -2.42
C ALA A 317 -13.62 -13.37 -1.58
N THR A 318 -13.73 -13.10 -0.28
CA THR A 318 -14.35 -13.98 0.70
C THR A 318 -15.47 -13.24 1.41
N THR A 319 -16.65 -13.85 1.45
CA THR A 319 -17.77 -13.38 2.29
C THR A 319 -17.73 -14.12 3.61
N SER A 320 -17.94 -13.40 4.73
CA SER A 320 -17.92 -13.98 6.07
C SER A 320 -19.29 -13.89 6.74
N GLY A 321 -19.75 -12.66 7.03
CA GLY A 321 -20.98 -12.43 7.80
C GLY A 321 -20.86 -12.81 9.28
N ALA A 322 -19.64 -13.04 9.77
CA ALA A 322 -19.39 -13.41 11.16
C ALA A 322 -19.50 -12.20 12.08
N ALA A 323 -20.13 -12.41 13.24
CA ALA A 323 -20.24 -11.40 14.31
C ALA A 323 -18.87 -11.18 14.97
N LEU A 324 -18.54 -9.92 15.21
CA LEU A 324 -17.39 -9.44 15.96
C LEU A 324 -17.88 -9.11 17.36
N LEU A 325 -17.73 -10.06 18.27
CA LEU A 325 -18.21 -9.93 19.64
C LEU A 325 -17.42 -8.85 20.39
N ASP A 326 -18.11 -8.05 21.19
CA ASP A 326 -17.48 -7.06 22.08
C ASP A 326 -16.42 -7.72 23.00
N PHE A 327 -15.38 -6.97 23.33
CA PHE A 327 -14.33 -7.44 24.21
C PHE A 327 -14.81 -7.50 25.67
N ASP A 328 -15.13 -8.71 26.14
CA ASP A 328 -15.60 -8.97 27.51
C ASP A 328 -14.46 -9.24 28.52
N GLY A 329 -13.22 -8.90 28.16
CA GLY A 329 -12.00 -9.33 28.86
C GLY A 329 -11.33 -10.56 28.25
N THR A 330 -11.93 -11.16 27.20
CA THR A 330 -11.31 -12.20 26.38
C THR A 330 -11.33 -11.83 24.90
N GLU A 331 -10.31 -12.27 24.15
CA GLU A 331 -10.18 -11.97 22.73
C GLU A 331 -11.08 -12.88 21.90
N HIS A 332 -12.03 -12.32 21.18
CA HIS A 332 -12.94 -13.05 20.28
C HIS A 332 -12.50 -12.88 18.82
N TRP A 333 -11.56 -13.72 18.38
CA TRP A 333 -11.06 -13.67 17.00
C TRP A 333 -12.03 -14.31 16.01
N VAL A 334 -12.42 -13.55 14.99
CA VAL A 334 -13.02 -14.05 13.76
C VAL A 334 -11.90 -14.33 12.76
N GLU A 335 -11.83 -15.56 12.28
CA GLU A 335 -10.85 -15.99 11.27
C GLU A 335 -11.57 -16.36 9.97
N SER A 336 -11.09 -15.82 8.85
CA SER A 336 -11.64 -16.06 7.52
C SER A 336 -10.49 -16.32 6.54
N THR A 337 -10.46 -17.50 5.92
CA THR A 337 -9.34 -17.94 5.07
C THR A 337 -9.69 -17.88 3.59
N ALA A 338 -8.82 -17.25 2.79
CA ALA A 338 -8.85 -17.31 1.33
C ALA A 338 -7.95 -18.45 0.85
N THR A 339 -8.55 -19.50 0.28
CA THR A 339 -7.86 -20.75 -0.09
C THR A 339 -7.53 -20.84 -1.58
N GLU A 340 -7.97 -19.87 -2.38
CA GLU A 340 -7.84 -19.84 -3.84
C GLU A 340 -6.37 -19.79 -4.27
N PHE A 341 -5.51 -19.23 -3.42
CA PHE A 341 -4.06 -19.19 -3.61
C PHE A 341 -3.33 -20.39 -3.01
N ALA A 342 -4.01 -21.40 -2.45
CA ALA A 342 -3.33 -22.57 -1.87
C ALA A 342 -3.15 -23.76 -2.85
N GLY A 343 -3.18 -23.50 -4.16
CA GLY A 343 -3.16 -24.54 -5.21
C GLY A 343 -2.10 -24.29 -6.29
N THR A 344 -1.70 -25.37 -6.99
CA THR A 344 -0.58 -25.48 -7.96
C THR A 344 -0.69 -24.61 -9.22
N GLY A 345 -1.60 -23.65 -9.23
CA GLY A 345 -1.75 -22.74 -10.34
C GLY A 345 -0.77 -21.59 -10.26
N ALA A 346 -0.72 -20.86 -9.15
CA ALA A 346 0.09 -19.66 -9.05
C ALA A 346 1.57 -19.92 -8.70
N SER A 347 2.13 -21.08 -9.09
CA SER A 347 3.44 -21.55 -8.62
C SER A 347 4.61 -20.65 -8.98
N ASP A 348 4.47 -19.95 -10.10
CA ASP A 348 5.52 -19.06 -10.60
C ASP A 348 5.22 -17.59 -10.29
N PHE A 349 4.08 -17.27 -9.64
CA PHE A 349 3.77 -15.89 -9.25
C PHE A 349 4.58 -15.49 -8.02
N ILE A 350 5.43 -14.47 -8.15
CA ILE A 350 6.21 -13.88 -7.06
C ILE A 350 5.52 -12.61 -6.57
N ILE A 351 5.16 -12.59 -5.28
CA ILE A 351 4.47 -11.45 -4.65
C ILE A 351 5.43 -10.28 -4.45
N GLU A 352 4.97 -9.07 -4.76
CA GLU A 352 5.64 -7.81 -4.45
C GLU A 352 4.84 -7.02 -3.40
N SER A 353 3.52 -6.90 -3.57
CA SER A 353 2.67 -6.27 -2.55
C SER A 353 1.33 -6.97 -2.42
N VAL A 354 0.73 -6.84 -1.24
CA VAL A 354 -0.57 -7.42 -0.92
C VAL A 354 -1.49 -6.30 -0.45
N SER A 355 -2.63 -6.14 -1.11
CA SER A 355 -3.71 -5.26 -0.67
C SER A 355 -4.91 -6.06 -0.16
N VAL A 356 -5.45 -5.61 0.96
CA VAL A 356 -6.61 -6.20 1.63
C VAL A 356 -7.69 -5.13 1.71
N TYR A 357 -8.80 -5.36 1.04
CA TYR A 357 -9.97 -4.48 1.11
C TYR A 357 -10.96 -5.10 2.09
N VAL A 358 -11.26 -4.42 3.19
CA VAL A 358 -12.21 -4.92 4.19
C VAL A 358 -13.51 -4.12 4.17
N THR A 359 -14.64 -4.83 4.23
CA THR A 359 -15.95 -4.25 4.51
C THR A 359 -16.45 -4.81 5.83
N LEU A 360 -16.66 -3.91 6.79
CA LEU A 360 -16.92 -4.24 8.18
C LEU A 360 -17.83 -3.19 8.81
N GLU A 361 -18.82 -3.66 9.58
CA GLU A 361 -19.70 -2.83 10.39
C GLU A 361 -19.30 -2.97 11.86
N HIS A 362 -19.09 -1.88 12.60
CA HIS A 362 -18.72 -1.94 14.03
C HIS A 362 -19.06 -0.62 14.70
N PRO A 363 -19.51 -0.55 15.97
CA PRO A 363 -19.78 0.72 16.62
C PRO A 363 -18.56 1.68 16.62
N ARG A 364 -17.35 1.13 16.73
CA ARG A 364 -16.08 1.89 16.76
C ARG A 364 -14.97 1.17 16.03
N ARG A 365 -14.58 1.69 14.87
CA ARG A 365 -13.50 1.10 14.06
C ARG A 365 -12.16 1.00 14.80
N GLY A 366 -11.85 1.98 15.65
CA GLY A 366 -10.57 2.04 16.36
C GLY A 366 -10.43 1.04 17.49
N ASP A 367 -11.48 0.29 17.82
CA ASP A 367 -11.40 -0.82 18.78
C ASP A 367 -10.98 -2.13 18.09
N LEU A 368 -10.93 -2.14 16.75
CA LEU A 368 -10.63 -3.33 15.97
C LEU A 368 -9.14 -3.52 15.76
N ARG A 369 -8.70 -4.75 15.95
CA ARG A 369 -7.39 -5.23 15.47
C ARG A 369 -7.59 -6.15 14.29
N ILE A 370 -6.87 -5.87 13.20
CA ILE A 370 -6.96 -6.63 11.95
C ILE A 370 -5.57 -7.15 11.60
N GLU A 371 -5.47 -8.47 11.40
CA GLU A 371 -4.25 -9.16 11.03
C GLU A 371 -4.48 -10.02 9.78
N LEU A 372 -3.48 -10.06 8.89
CA LEU A 372 -3.41 -11.02 7.80
C LEU A 372 -2.29 -12.02 8.09
N GLU A 373 -2.64 -13.28 8.31
CA GLU A 373 -1.67 -14.35 8.59
C GLU A 373 -1.47 -15.24 7.36
N ARG A 374 -0.23 -15.61 7.10
CA ARG A 374 0.14 -16.68 6.16
C ARG A 374 1.46 -17.31 6.58
N ASN A 375 1.51 -18.63 6.65
CA ASN A 375 2.71 -19.43 6.92
C ASN A 375 3.54 -18.97 8.14
N GLY A 376 2.86 -18.54 9.21
CA GLY A 376 3.50 -18.05 10.44
C GLY A 376 4.02 -16.61 10.34
N VAL A 377 3.77 -15.91 9.24
CA VAL A 377 4.01 -14.47 9.06
C VAL A 377 2.67 -13.75 9.25
N THR A 378 2.58 -12.93 10.29
CA THR A 378 1.40 -12.10 10.57
C THR A 378 1.65 -10.67 10.15
N SER A 379 0.85 -10.10 9.26
CA SER A 379 0.83 -8.67 8.94
C SER A 379 -0.23 -7.97 9.79
N LEU A 380 0.18 -7.04 10.65
CA LEU A 380 -0.73 -6.15 11.37
C LEU A 380 -1.20 -5.07 10.39
N LEU A 381 -2.49 -5.09 10.05
CA LEU A 381 -3.07 -4.13 9.10
C LEU A 381 -3.55 -2.87 9.81
N THR A 382 -4.15 -3.04 10.99
CA THR A 382 -4.40 -1.97 11.96
C THR A 382 -4.33 -2.52 13.37
N ASP A 383 -3.90 -1.67 14.29
CA ASP A 383 -4.07 -1.87 15.73
C ASP A 383 -5.33 -1.16 16.26
N ASP A 384 -5.58 -1.36 17.55
CA ASP A 384 -6.69 -0.84 18.34
C ASP A 384 -6.41 0.56 18.91
N LYS A 385 -5.55 1.36 18.25
CA LYS A 385 -5.11 2.66 18.79
C LYS A 385 -5.70 3.87 18.08
N LEU A 386 -6.32 3.72 16.91
CA LEU A 386 -6.74 4.86 16.10
C LEU A 386 -8.14 4.78 15.48
N ALA A 387 -8.77 5.96 15.42
CA ALA A 387 -9.97 6.36 14.68
C ALA A 387 -11.36 6.13 15.31
N LEU A 388 -12.20 7.18 15.17
CA LEU A 388 -13.63 7.21 15.47
C LEU A 388 -14.44 6.85 14.20
N GLY A 389 -15.60 6.22 14.36
CA GLY A 389 -16.56 5.95 13.27
C GLY A 389 -17.01 4.48 13.20
N THR A 390 -18.16 4.24 12.54
CA THR A 390 -18.93 2.99 12.69
C THR A 390 -18.79 1.94 11.57
N ARG A 391 -17.92 2.18 10.59
CA ARG A 391 -17.79 1.28 9.42
C ARG A 391 -16.45 1.38 8.72
N TYR A 392 -15.98 0.28 8.18
CA TYR A 392 -15.07 0.25 7.04
C TYR A 392 -15.87 -0.18 5.81
N THR A 393 -15.84 0.62 4.75
CA THR A 393 -16.43 0.26 3.45
C THR A 393 -15.27 0.15 2.48
N HIS A 394 -14.92 -1.07 2.09
CA HIS A 394 -13.77 -1.39 1.22
C HIS A 394 -12.50 -0.60 1.57
N HIS A 395 -12.22 -0.50 2.86
CA HIS A 395 -11.02 0.18 3.30
C HIS A 395 -9.81 -0.66 2.89
N LYS A 396 -8.89 -0.04 2.14
CA LYS A 396 -7.66 -0.67 1.69
C LYS A 396 -6.60 -0.62 2.79
N PHE A 397 -6.09 -1.79 3.12
CA PHE A 397 -4.83 -1.98 3.82
C PHE A 397 -3.80 -2.57 2.86
N THR A 398 -2.51 -2.31 3.10
CA THR A 398 -1.39 -2.85 2.34
C THR A 398 -0.38 -3.52 3.27
N THR A 399 0.27 -4.59 2.81
CA THR A 399 1.43 -5.18 3.47
C THR A 399 2.48 -5.61 2.47
N LEU A 400 3.75 -5.38 2.83
CA LEU A 400 4.93 -5.80 2.06
C LEU A 400 5.63 -7.02 2.68
N ARG A 401 5.11 -7.57 3.78
CA ARG A 401 5.76 -8.68 4.52
C ARG A 401 5.81 -9.99 3.73
N HIS A 402 5.03 -10.11 2.66
CA HIS A 402 5.00 -11.28 1.77
C HIS A 402 5.80 -11.08 0.48
N TRP A 403 6.61 -10.01 0.39
CA TRP A 403 7.49 -9.76 -0.75
C TRP A 403 8.43 -10.94 -1.02
N GLY A 404 8.48 -11.39 -2.27
CA GLY A 404 9.32 -12.49 -2.74
C GLY A 404 8.72 -13.89 -2.54
N GLU A 405 7.62 -14.03 -1.80
CA GLU A 405 6.94 -15.33 -1.62
C GLU A 405 6.21 -15.75 -2.90
N THR A 406 6.13 -17.06 -3.17
CA THR A 406 5.24 -17.55 -4.22
C THR A 406 3.79 -17.47 -3.75
N ALA A 407 2.86 -17.15 -4.66
CA ALA A 407 1.45 -17.06 -4.29
C ALA A 407 0.79 -18.41 -3.98
N ASP A 408 1.34 -19.54 -4.47
CA ASP A 408 0.76 -20.88 -4.24
C ASP A 408 1.12 -21.55 -2.91
N ASP A 409 2.08 -20.98 -2.18
CA ASP A 409 2.59 -21.54 -0.93
C ASP A 409 1.66 -21.21 0.26
N GLY A 410 0.47 -21.81 0.29
CA GLY A 410 -0.43 -21.71 1.44
C GLY A 410 -1.42 -20.53 1.42
N ALA A 411 -2.47 -20.67 2.24
CA ALA A 411 -3.61 -19.77 2.28
C ALA A 411 -3.36 -18.52 3.13
N PHE A 412 -4.06 -17.44 2.81
CA PHE A 412 -4.11 -16.23 3.63
C PHE A 412 -5.32 -16.28 4.57
N THR A 413 -5.12 -15.97 5.84
CA THR A 413 -6.20 -15.90 6.84
C THR A 413 -6.31 -14.49 7.40
N LEU A 414 -7.44 -13.84 7.15
CA LEU A 414 -7.79 -12.58 7.80
C LEU A 414 -8.32 -12.88 9.20
N ARG A 415 -7.76 -12.21 10.21
CA ARG A 415 -8.11 -12.35 11.62
C ARG A 415 -8.54 -10.97 12.14
N VAL A 416 -9.75 -10.89 12.67
CA VAL A 416 -10.34 -9.65 13.18
C VAL A 416 -10.83 -9.88 14.61
N ALA A 417 -10.52 -8.97 15.52
CA ALA A 417 -11.07 -8.98 16.87
C ALA A 417 -11.36 -7.57 17.34
N ASP A 418 -12.44 -7.42 18.11
CA ASP A 418 -12.62 -6.28 19.01
C ASP A 418 -11.66 -6.42 20.20
N ARG A 419 -11.01 -5.32 20.56
CA ARG A 419 -9.99 -5.21 21.60
C ARG A 419 -10.44 -4.40 22.80
N ARG A 420 -11.60 -3.75 22.75
CA ARG A 420 -12.00 -2.78 23.78
C ARG A 420 -13.46 -2.93 24.17
N ALA A 421 -13.69 -3.15 25.46
CA ALA A 421 -15.02 -3.26 26.02
C ALA A 421 -15.82 -1.96 25.86
N GLY A 422 -17.13 -2.08 25.64
CA GLY A 422 -18.06 -0.95 25.72
C GLY A 422 -18.06 -0.05 24.48
N SER A 423 -17.89 -0.65 23.30
CA SER A 423 -17.93 0.08 22.04
C SER A 423 -19.32 0.66 21.71
N GLY A 424 -20.37 0.26 22.43
CA GLY A 424 -21.77 0.66 22.23
C GLY A 424 -22.31 1.81 23.09
N ASP A 425 -21.62 2.22 24.15
CA ASP A 425 -22.20 3.02 25.24
C ASP A 425 -21.72 4.47 25.42
N ASP A 426 -20.78 5.01 24.62
CA ASP A 426 -20.59 6.49 24.60
C ASP A 426 -21.33 7.19 23.44
N ASP A 427 -22.51 7.69 23.77
CA ASP A 427 -23.01 9.09 23.72
C ASP A 427 -22.54 10.13 22.66
N ASP A 428 -21.53 9.91 21.83
CA ASP A 428 -20.97 10.96 20.95
C ASP A 428 -21.79 11.20 19.65
N LEU A 429 -22.87 10.45 19.44
CA LEU A 429 -23.89 10.75 18.44
C LEU A 429 -25.30 10.75 19.05
N GLY A 430 -25.49 11.61 20.05
CA GLY A 430 -26.79 12.18 20.41
C GLY A 430 -27.95 11.18 20.46
N SER A 431 -28.11 10.50 21.59
CA SER A 431 -29.37 9.93 22.12
C SER A 431 -30.45 9.63 21.05
N ARG A 432 -30.24 8.64 20.17
CA ARG A 432 -31.34 8.09 19.34
C ARG A 432 -31.01 6.79 18.60
N ARG A 433 -30.42 5.82 19.30
CA ARG A 433 -30.67 4.37 19.13
C ARG A 433 -29.75 3.66 20.12
N ARG A 434 -30.33 3.03 21.15
CA ARG A 434 -29.69 1.88 21.77
C ARG A 434 -29.78 0.78 20.72
N LEU A 435 -28.67 0.42 20.11
CA LEU A 435 -28.59 -0.90 19.49
C LEU A 435 -28.49 -1.85 20.69
N ASP A 436 -29.41 -2.80 20.81
CA ASP A 436 -29.37 -3.80 21.89
C ASP A 436 -28.32 -4.91 21.59
N ASP A 437 -27.38 -4.62 20.68
CA ASP A 437 -26.33 -5.49 20.18
C ASP A 437 -25.14 -4.59 19.81
N ASP A 438 -24.09 -4.65 20.62
CA ASP A 438 -22.87 -3.85 20.48
C ASP A 438 -21.84 -4.56 19.57
N ASP A 439 -22.20 -5.74 19.04
CA ASP A 439 -21.32 -6.53 18.18
C ASP A 439 -21.21 -5.91 16.78
N GLY A 440 -20.02 -5.99 16.19
CA GLY A 440 -19.83 -5.70 14.77
C GLY A 440 -20.02 -6.93 13.89
N VAL A 441 -19.79 -6.76 12.59
CA VAL A 441 -19.84 -7.83 11.59
C VAL A 441 -18.72 -7.66 10.57
N LEU A 442 -17.91 -8.70 10.39
CA LEU A 442 -17.04 -8.82 9.23
C LEU A 442 -17.90 -9.26 8.04
N VAL A 443 -18.25 -8.33 7.16
CA VAL A 443 -19.16 -8.60 6.04
C VAL A 443 -18.42 -9.41 4.96
N LYS A 444 -17.33 -8.85 4.44
CA LYS A 444 -16.53 -9.42 3.36
C LYS A 444 -15.14 -8.80 3.32
N TRP A 445 -14.24 -9.47 2.63
CA TRP A 445 -12.93 -8.92 2.32
C TRP A 445 -12.44 -9.44 0.97
N THR A 446 -11.65 -8.61 0.29
CA THR A 446 -11.01 -8.93 -0.99
C THR A 446 -9.50 -8.86 -0.80
N LEU A 447 -8.81 -9.88 -1.31
CA LEU A 447 -7.36 -9.96 -1.31
C LEU A 447 -6.85 -9.77 -2.73
N GLN A 448 -5.92 -8.85 -2.92
CA GLN A 448 -5.27 -8.56 -4.18
C GLN A 448 -3.76 -8.68 -4.02
N LEU A 449 -3.14 -9.58 -4.77
CA LEU A 449 -1.69 -9.77 -4.81
C LEU A 449 -1.15 -9.13 -6.09
N TYR A 450 -0.16 -8.27 -5.96
CA TYR A 450 0.58 -7.68 -7.09
C TYR A 450 1.96 -8.31 -7.17
N GLY A 451 2.44 -8.58 -8.38
CA GLY A 451 3.70 -9.29 -8.57
C GLY A 451 4.07 -9.53 -10.03
N HIS A 452 4.91 -10.52 -10.25
CA HIS A 452 5.35 -10.95 -11.59
C HIS A 452 5.41 -12.46 -11.71
N ASP A 453 5.48 -12.93 -12.95
CA ASP A 453 5.85 -14.31 -13.27
C ASP A 453 7.37 -14.48 -13.08
N GLY A 454 7.75 -15.42 -12.21
CA GLY A 454 9.11 -15.83 -11.92
C GLY A 454 9.74 -16.62 -13.07
N ASP A 455 8.94 -17.21 -13.97
CA ASP A 455 9.42 -17.78 -15.24
C ASP A 455 9.16 -16.83 -16.41
N THR A 456 10.19 -16.08 -16.79
CA THR A 456 10.13 -15.17 -17.94
C THR A 456 9.98 -15.86 -19.31
N SER A 457 10.06 -17.19 -19.37
CA SER A 457 9.92 -17.98 -20.60
C SER A 457 8.49 -18.47 -20.85
N THR A 458 7.62 -18.42 -19.85
CA THR A 458 6.21 -18.73 -19.98
C THR A 458 5.42 -17.48 -20.37
N ALA A 459 4.68 -17.54 -21.47
CA ALA A 459 3.60 -16.58 -21.70
C ALA A 459 2.50 -16.91 -20.71
N TRP A 460 2.44 -16.20 -19.58
CA TRP A 460 1.51 -16.51 -18.50
C TRP A 460 0.05 -16.57 -18.99
N THR A 461 -0.58 -17.72 -18.78
CA THR A 461 -2.03 -17.93 -18.93
C THR A 461 -2.66 -17.96 -17.54
N PRO A 462 -3.82 -17.32 -17.31
CA PRO A 462 -4.42 -17.21 -15.98
C PRO A 462 -4.69 -18.57 -15.34
N GLN A 463 -4.57 -18.58 -14.01
CA GLN A 463 -4.68 -19.75 -13.15
C GLN A 463 -6.14 -20.13 -12.81
N PRO A 464 -6.37 -21.27 -12.12
CA PRO A 464 -7.15 -22.39 -12.61
C PRO A 464 -8.66 -22.18 -12.48
N THR A 465 -9.40 -22.88 -13.34
CA THR A 465 -10.84 -23.15 -13.21
C THR A 465 -11.25 -23.50 -11.76
N PRO A 466 -12.35 -22.93 -11.23
CA PRO A 466 -12.98 -23.47 -10.03
C PRO A 466 -13.31 -24.92 -10.31
N ARG A 467 -13.15 -25.77 -9.30
CA ARG A 467 -13.55 -27.17 -9.36
C ARG A 467 -14.99 -27.28 -9.87
N GLY A 468 -15.15 -27.62 -11.16
CA GLY A 468 -16.40 -28.07 -11.73
C GLY A 468 -16.72 -29.45 -11.17
N GLY A 469 -17.48 -29.47 -10.08
CA GLY A 469 -17.84 -30.67 -9.35
C GLY A 469 -19.26 -30.59 -8.77
N CYS A 470 -20.20 -30.03 -9.52
CA CYS A 470 -21.62 -30.35 -9.40
C CYS A 470 -22.17 -30.60 -10.82
N ASP A 471 -22.27 -31.89 -11.13
CA ASP A 471 -23.11 -32.59 -12.11
C ASP A 471 -23.32 -32.05 -13.55
N SER A 472 -22.94 -32.94 -14.48
CA SER A 472 -23.30 -33.00 -15.90
C SER A 472 -24.79 -32.80 -16.21
N VAL A 473 -25.08 -32.20 -17.38
CA VAL A 473 -26.06 -32.75 -18.35
C VAL A 473 -25.55 -32.53 -19.79
N ALA A 474 -25.53 -33.61 -20.57
CA ALA A 474 -25.04 -33.78 -21.94
C ALA A 474 -25.85 -33.00 -23.01
N VAL A 475 -25.33 -32.74 -24.22
CA VAL A 475 -25.04 -33.71 -25.31
C VAL A 475 -23.69 -33.48 -25.96
#